data_AF-A0A1D8AYG0-F1
#
_entry.id   AF-A0A1D8AYG0-F1
#
_cell.length_a   1.000
_cell.length_b   1.000
_cell.length_c   1.000
_cell.angle_alpha   90.00
_cell.angle_beta   90.00
_cell.angle_gamma   90.00
#
_symmetry.space_group_name_H-M   'P 1'
#
loop_
_entity.id
_entity.type
_entity.pdbx_description
1 polymer ?
#
loop_
_entity_poly.entity_id
_entity_poly.type
_entity_poly.pdbx_seq_one_letter_code
_entity_poly.pdbx_strand_id
1 'polypeptide(L)'
;MNYRTKAEYFIQGITQGFVEATEVIAWSDEVVVTAPTPEDWMLEISSCGPDDRMVILSHLNTVKGVADPVELAALLKAKGIG
;
A
#
# COMPACT_ATOMS: atom_id res chain seq x y z
N MET A 1 2.16 7.20 -10.64
CA MET A 1 1.22 6.26 -10.00
C MET A 1 0.61 6.92 -8.78
N ASN A 2 -0.70 6.90 -8.64
CA ASN A 2 -1.41 7.44 -7.48
C ASN A 2 -1.22 6.52 -6.25
N TYR A 3 -1.03 7.11 -5.06
CA TYR A 3 -0.98 6.35 -3.80
C TYR A 3 -2.20 5.45 -3.61
N ARG A 4 -3.40 5.87 -4.03
CA ARG A 4 -4.59 5.02 -3.97
C ARG A 4 -4.48 3.75 -4.82
N THR A 5 -3.93 3.84 -6.03
CA THR A 5 -3.69 2.66 -6.89
C THR A 5 -2.72 1.69 -6.22
N LYS A 6 -1.63 2.23 -5.66
CA LYS A 6 -0.62 1.42 -4.97
C LYS A 6 -1.17 0.80 -3.67
N ALA A 7 -1.99 1.55 -2.93
CA ALA A 7 -2.65 1.06 -1.73
C ALA A 7 -3.63 -0.08 -2.05
N GLU A 8 -4.41 0.02 -3.12
CA GLU A 8 -5.32 -1.04 -3.57
C GLU A 8 -4.54 -2.31 -3.95
N TYR A 9 -3.41 -2.16 -4.64
CA TYR A 9 -2.51 -3.27 -4.94
C TYR A 9 -2.02 -3.96 -3.64
N PHE A 10 -1.65 -3.20 -2.62
CA PHE A 10 -1.22 -3.76 -1.34
C PHE A 10 -2.36 -4.40 -0.53
N ILE A 11 -3.57 -3.82 -0.56
CA ILE A 11 -4.75 -4.42 0.06
C ILE A 11 -5.00 -5.82 -0.52
N GLN A 12 -4.97 -5.93 -1.85
CA GLN A 12 -5.12 -7.23 -2.52
C GLN A 12 -3.95 -8.16 -2.23
N GLY A 13 -2.72 -7.62 -2.20
CA GLY A 13 -1.50 -8.35 -1.86
C GLY A 13 -1.52 -9.00 -0.48
N ILE A 14 -1.87 -8.24 0.55
CA ILE A 14 -1.97 -8.75 1.92
C ILE A 14 -3.11 -9.78 2.01
N THR A 15 -4.27 -9.47 1.42
CA THR A 15 -5.45 -10.35 1.47
C THR A 15 -5.21 -11.69 0.77
N GLN A 16 -4.48 -11.69 -0.35
CA GLN A 16 -4.15 -12.90 -1.12
C GLN A 16 -2.83 -13.56 -0.69
N GLY A 17 -2.08 -12.93 0.23
CA GLY A 17 -0.83 -13.46 0.77
C GLY A 17 0.38 -13.39 -0.17
N PHE A 18 0.36 -12.52 -1.18
CA PHE A 18 1.51 -12.29 -2.08
C PHE A 18 2.32 -11.03 -1.72
N VAL A 19 1.82 -10.21 -0.78
CA VAL A 19 2.55 -9.07 -0.19
C VAL A 19 2.64 -9.28 1.32
N GLU A 20 3.84 -9.05 1.84
CA GLU A 20 4.10 -9.04 3.27
C GLU A 20 3.99 -7.62 3.85
N ALA A 21 3.66 -7.53 5.15
CA ALA A 21 3.54 -6.25 5.86
C ALA A 21 4.79 -5.36 5.70
N THR A 22 5.98 -5.98 5.73
CA THR A 22 7.28 -5.31 5.58
C THR A 22 7.45 -4.60 4.23
N GLU A 23 6.87 -5.13 3.15
CA GLU A 23 6.91 -4.49 1.83
C GLU A 23 6.07 -3.20 1.83
N VAL A 24 4.95 -3.20 2.55
CA VAL A 24 4.09 -2.02 2.67
C VAL A 24 4.70 -0.96 3.58
N ILE A 25 5.32 -1.39 4.69
CA ILE A 25 6.06 -0.49 5.60
C ILE A 25 7.19 0.21 4.83
N ALA A 26 8.00 -0.55 4.09
CA ALA A 26 9.10 0.01 3.30
C ALA A 26 8.62 1.00 2.23
N TRP A 27 7.48 0.70 1.57
CA TRP A 27 6.86 1.67 0.67
C TRP A 27 6.42 2.93 1.40
N SER A 28 5.82 2.80 2.59
CA SER A 28 5.40 3.94 3.39
C SER A 28 6.58 4.81 3.82
N ASP A 29 7.69 4.20 4.24
CA ASP A 29 8.93 4.90 4.60
C ASP A 29 9.45 5.75 3.43
N GLU A 30 9.47 5.18 2.22
CA GLU A 30 9.86 5.90 1.01
C GLU A 30 8.91 7.06 0.72
N VAL A 31 7.60 6.85 0.85
CA VAL A 31 6.59 7.90 0.63
C VAL A 31 6.73 9.01 1.68
N VAL A 32 6.97 8.71 2.95
CA VAL A 32 7.20 9.73 4.00
C VAL A 32 8.40 10.63 3.67
N VAL A 33 9.48 10.05 3.14
CA VAL A 33 10.69 10.81 2.79
C VAL A 33 10.51 11.65 1.53
N THR A 34 9.68 11.20 0.58
CA THR A 34 9.56 11.82 -0.74
C THR A 34 8.33 12.73 -0.88
N ALA A 35 7.30 12.54 -0.06
CA ALA A 35 6.09 13.35 -0.09
C ALA A 35 6.38 14.78 0.41
N PRO A 36 5.90 15.81 -0.31
CA PRO A 36 6.08 17.20 0.13
C PRO A 36 5.34 17.50 1.45
N THR A 37 4.23 16.79 1.69
CA THR A 37 3.47 16.83 2.94
C THR A 37 3.06 15.40 3.30
N PRO A 38 3.67 14.80 4.32
CA PRO A 38 3.26 13.48 4.80
C PRO A 38 1.81 13.51 5.32
N GLU A 39 1.03 12.50 4.94
CA GLU A 39 -0.31 12.24 5.49
C GLU A 39 -0.22 11.24 6.64
N ASP A 40 -1.20 11.26 7.55
CA ASP A 40 -1.21 10.39 8.74
C ASP A 40 -1.03 8.91 8.39
N TRP A 41 -1.73 8.41 7.36
CA TRP A 41 -1.63 7.01 6.95
C TRP A 41 -0.19 6.59 6.62
N MET A 42 0.66 7.51 6.13
CA MET A 42 2.05 7.22 5.78
C MET A 42 2.89 6.98 7.04
N LEU A 43 2.68 7.79 8.07
CA LEU A 43 3.37 7.69 9.36
C LEU A 43 2.88 6.48 10.16
N GLU A 44 1.57 6.26 10.19
CA GLU A 44 0.95 5.14 10.88
C GLU A 44 1.44 3.80 10.31
N ILE A 45 1.45 3.64 8.97
CA ILE A 45 1.99 2.42 8.33
C ILE A 45 3.49 2.29 8.58
N SER A 46 4.27 3.37 8.47
CA SER A 46 5.72 3.36 8.75
C SER A 46 6.04 2.90 10.18
N SER A 47 5.16 3.22 11.14
CA SER A 47 5.32 2.81 12.54
C SER A 47 4.88 1.38 12.86
N CYS A 48 4.28 0.66 11.91
CA CYS A 48 3.79 -0.70 12.11
C CYS A 48 4.93 -1.73 12.19
N GLY A 49 4.68 -2.82 12.92
CA GLY A 49 5.53 -4.01 12.93
C GLY A 49 5.18 -5.00 11.80
N PRO A 50 6.05 -6.00 11.56
CA PRO A 50 5.85 -7.02 10.53
C PRO A 50 4.62 -7.92 10.76
N ASP A 51 4.12 -7.98 12.00
CA ASP A 51 2.95 -8.78 12.37
C ASP A 51 1.63 -7.99 12.28
N ASP A 52 1.67 -6.68 12.02
CA ASP A 52 0.53 -5.76 12.07
C ASP A 52 -0.29 -5.72 10.78
N ARG A 53 -0.44 -6.88 10.10
CA ARG A 53 -1.12 -6.99 8.79
C ARG A 53 -2.52 -6.36 8.78
N MET A 54 -3.30 -6.56 9.84
CA MET A 54 -4.66 -6.02 9.96
C MET A 54 -4.69 -4.50 10.16
N VAL A 55 -3.71 -3.96 10.89
CA VAL A 55 -3.59 -2.51 11.15
C VAL A 55 -3.18 -1.81 9.85
N ILE A 56 -2.18 -2.36 9.16
CA ILE A 56 -1.75 -1.87 7.83
C ILE A 56 -2.92 -1.87 6.85
N LEU A 57 -3.73 -2.94 6.78
CA LEU A 57 -4.93 -2.98 5.94
C LEU A 57 -5.91 -1.86 6.28
N SER A 58 -6.11 -1.56 7.56
CA SER A 58 -6.97 -0.46 7.99
C SER A 58 -6.48 0.88 7.46
N HIS A 59 -5.18 1.18 7.61
CA HIS A 59 -4.57 2.43 7.13
C HIS A 59 -4.55 2.53 5.59
N LEU A 60 -4.28 1.44 4.87
CA LEU A 60 -4.35 1.44 3.40
C LEU A 60 -5.76 1.80 2.89
N ASN A 61 -6.81 1.45 3.64
CA ASN A 61 -8.18 1.81 3.30
C ASN A 61 -8.51 3.30 3.54
N THR A 62 -7.71 4.03 4.32
CA THR A 62 -7.91 5.47 4.54
C THR A 62 -7.25 6.34 3.46
N VAL A 63 -6.31 5.77 2.69
CA VAL A 63 -5.61 6.45 1.58
C VAL A 63 -6.62 7.03 0.60
N LYS A 64 -6.56 8.36 0.43
CA LYS A 64 -7.49 9.13 -0.40
C LYS A 64 -7.12 9.05 -1.88
N GLY A 65 -8.10 9.36 -2.73
CA GLY A 65 -7.96 9.36 -4.18
C GLY A 65 -8.81 8.29 -4.85
N VAL A 66 -8.62 8.14 -6.15
CA VAL A 66 -9.29 7.13 -6.99
C VAL A 66 -8.23 6.18 -7.51
N ALA A 67 -8.41 4.88 -7.28
CA ALA A 67 -7.53 3.86 -7.84
C ALA A 67 -7.74 3.81 -9.35
N ASP A 68 -6.64 3.79 -10.10
CA ASP A 68 -6.69 3.52 -11.53
C ASP A 68 -6.79 2.00 -11.77
N PRO A 69 -7.92 1.50 -12.31
CA PRO A 69 -8.10 0.07 -12.51
C PRO A 69 -7.17 -0.52 -13.58
N VAL A 70 -6.73 0.29 -14.56
CA VAL A 70 -5.83 -0.15 -15.63
C VAL A 70 -4.41 -0.31 -15.08
N GLU A 71 -3.93 0.67 -14.33
CA GLU A 71 -2.63 0.57 -13.66
C GLU A 71 -2.62 -0.59 -12.63
N LEU A 72 -3.69 -0.72 -11.84
CA LEU A 72 -3.81 -1.81 -10.87
C LEU A 72 -3.76 -3.19 -11.55
N ALA A 73 -4.52 -3.38 -12.63
CA ALA A 73 -4.49 -4.63 -13.39
C ALA A 73 -3.09 -4.91 -13.98
N ALA A 74 -2.38 -3.88 -14.43
CA ALA A 74 -1.01 -4.03 -14.92
C ALA A 74 -0.04 -4.48 -13.81
N LEU A 75 -0.17 -3.95 -12.59
CA LEU A 75 0.63 -4.36 -11.43
C LEU A 75 0.35 -5.82 -11.04
N LEU A 76 -0.93 -6.19 -10.95
CA LEU A 76 -1.33 -7.55 -10.61
C LEU A 76 -0.81 -8.54 -11.67
N LYS A 77 -0.99 -8.22 -12.95
CA LYS A 77 -0.48 -9.03 -14.06
C LYS A 77 1.05 -9.16 -14.02
N ALA A 78 1.78 -8.10 -13.68
CA ALA A 78 3.23 -8.14 -13.53
C ALA A 78 3.69 -9.06 -12.38
N LYS A 79 2.86 -9.25 -11.35
CA LYS A 79 3.06 -10.25 -10.29
C LYS A 79 2.59 -11.65 -10.67
N GLY A 80 1.98 -11.85 -11.83
CA GLY A 80 1.39 -13.12 -12.25
C GLY A 80 0.00 -13.38 -11.69
N ILE A 81 -0.65 -12.36 -11.12
CA ILE A 81 -2.04 -12.39 -10.66
C ILE A 81 -2.90 -11.81 -11.80
N GLY A 82 -3.64 -12.65 -12.52
CA GLY A 82 -4.45 -12.21 -13.67
C GLY A 82 -5.28 -13.31 -14.29
#